data_AF-W7EV82-F1
#
_entry.id   AF-W7EV82-F1
#
_cell.length_a   1.000
_cell.length_b   1.000
_cell.length_c   1.000
_cell.angle_alpha   90.00
_cell.angle_beta   90.00
_cell.angle_gamma   90.00
#
_symmetry.space_group_name_H-M   'P 1'
#
loop_
_entity.id
_entity.type
_entity.pdbx_description
1 polymer ?
#
loop_
_entity_poly.entity_id
_entity_poly.type
_entity_poly.pdbx_seq_one_letter_code
_entity_poly.pdbx_strand_id
1 'polypeptide(L)'
;MSLQSLIGSLRRSRPSPTPREPSSDVRGNNDTLPDRLLDVFFRMWDLGFTSFGGPPVHFQILHRRFVEGKGVSGRKWLDEQAYQELFAVCQALPGPASTKMCFCIALLHAGMIPAIFAFMLWSLPGAIGMYALSLGVQKMPERLPSIVYALLSGLNASTVGIIALAAVQLAEKAIRDKITRILVIFGACAGLCYSALWYFPVLIVCGGVATVIWDIWLMRWVGKMKAKYQAQRRRARNEQGDAEEEIQHADIQPTPPVELTRPQAVKRRPQAGSSTVDDAASSHENLTSHPTPIYEPASHTPEPPQPEIKSHNISVKLGATLIITFTISFITIMVLRGTLTSTSRPFDLFSNMYLAGTIIFGGGPVVIPLLRSYVVDPGWVTPRNFLLGLALIQAFPGPNFNFAVYLGALALASAPGSTPTIVGAILGFLGIFAPGIILAVGVQSFWQVLRTKPWVVSLLRGINATAVGLVFTAVYRLWEIGYLTPESGRGKSLADEPWWVVVAALAYAETAWFGIPPAVAILFGAVLGMGWYGAVGS
;
A
#
# COMPACT_ATOMS: atom_id res chain seq x y z
N MET A 1 -0.21 -34.11 -55.80
CA MET A 1 -0.80 -33.55 -54.56
C MET A 1 -0.06 -32.27 -54.23
N SER A 2 -0.73 -31.11 -54.30
CA SER A 2 -0.08 -29.81 -54.06
C SER A 2 0.08 -29.57 -52.56
N LEU A 3 1.10 -28.79 -52.18
CA LEU A 3 1.41 -28.43 -50.78
C LEU A 3 0.18 -27.86 -50.01
N GLN A 4 -0.79 -27.28 -50.74
CA GLN A 4 -2.02 -26.75 -50.17
C GLN A 4 -2.95 -27.84 -49.60
N SER A 5 -2.95 -29.05 -50.17
CA SER A 5 -3.77 -30.16 -49.65
C SER A 5 -3.20 -30.75 -48.35
N LEU A 6 -1.88 -30.66 -48.15
CA LEU A 6 -1.21 -31.10 -46.91
C LEU A 6 -1.47 -30.11 -45.76
N ILE A 7 -1.43 -28.81 -46.07
CA ILE A 7 -1.71 -27.72 -45.10
C ILE A 7 -3.21 -27.72 -44.71
N GLY A 8 -4.10 -28.04 -45.65
CA GLY A 8 -5.54 -28.18 -45.38
C GLY A 8 -5.87 -29.35 -44.45
N SER A 9 -5.13 -30.45 -44.55
CA SER A 9 -5.30 -31.63 -43.68
C SER A 9 -4.85 -31.36 -42.24
N LEU A 10 -3.70 -30.68 -42.07
CA LEU A 10 -3.18 -30.32 -40.74
C LEU A 10 -4.03 -29.28 -39.99
N ARG A 11 -4.84 -28.49 -40.71
CA ARG A 11 -5.75 -27.50 -40.11
C ARG A 11 -7.07 -28.11 -39.62
N ARG A 12 -7.47 -29.29 -40.11
CA ARG A 12 -8.70 -29.98 -39.70
C ARG A 12 -8.55 -30.84 -38.44
N SER A 13 -7.32 -31.11 -37.99
CA SER A 13 -7.05 -31.94 -36.81
C SER A 13 -6.95 -31.16 -35.50
N ARG A 14 -7.16 -29.83 -35.51
CA ARG A 14 -7.32 -29.06 -34.28
C ARG A 14 -8.82 -28.95 -33.97
N PRO A 15 -9.29 -29.37 -32.78
CA PRO A 15 -10.63 -29.04 -32.36
C PRO A 15 -10.79 -27.52 -32.44
N SER A 16 -11.84 -27.07 -33.11
CA SER A 16 -12.24 -25.67 -33.15
C SER A 16 -12.30 -25.15 -31.71
N PRO A 17 -11.71 -23.98 -31.40
CA PRO A 17 -12.00 -23.35 -30.12
C PRO A 17 -13.51 -23.09 -30.13
N THR A 18 -14.22 -23.74 -29.21
CA THR A 18 -15.57 -23.33 -28.86
C THR A 18 -15.56 -21.81 -28.70
N PRO A 19 -16.57 -21.08 -29.20
CA PRO A 19 -16.68 -19.65 -28.92
C PRO A 19 -16.72 -19.53 -27.40
N ARG A 20 -15.62 -19.11 -26.78
CA ARG A 20 -15.61 -18.79 -25.36
C ARG A 20 -16.49 -17.56 -25.25
N GLU A 21 -17.69 -17.75 -24.69
CA GLU A 21 -18.44 -16.64 -24.12
C GLU A 21 -17.47 -15.79 -23.29
N PRO A 22 -17.57 -14.45 -23.31
CA PRO A 22 -16.76 -13.59 -22.46
C PRO A 22 -17.26 -13.72 -21.02
N SER A 23 -17.05 -14.89 -20.41
CA SER A 23 -17.29 -15.09 -19.00
C SER A 23 -16.22 -14.35 -18.20
N SER A 24 -16.69 -13.62 -17.21
CA SER A 24 -16.00 -12.83 -16.20
C SER A 24 -15.10 -13.64 -15.26
N ASP A 25 -14.46 -14.70 -15.75
CA ASP A 25 -13.80 -15.71 -14.95
C ASP A 25 -12.35 -15.29 -14.64
N VAL A 26 -12.18 -14.50 -13.58
CA VAL A 26 -10.90 -14.38 -12.87
C VAL A 26 -10.57 -15.75 -12.26
N ARG A 27 -9.87 -16.62 -13.00
CA ARG A 27 -9.48 -17.98 -12.56
C ARG A 27 -7.97 -18.14 -12.57
N GLY A 28 -7.44 -18.83 -11.56
CA GLY A 28 -6.04 -19.22 -11.51
C GLY A 28 -5.66 -20.13 -12.68
N ASN A 29 -4.49 -19.89 -13.26
CA ASN A 29 -3.95 -20.67 -14.37
C ASN A 29 -3.41 -22.01 -13.85
N ASN A 30 -4.18 -23.08 -14.05
CA ASN A 30 -3.83 -24.45 -13.66
C ASN A 30 -3.25 -25.29 -14.81
N ASP A 31 -2.77 -24.63 -15.89
CA ASP A 31 -2.14 -25.31 -17.02
C ASP A 31 -0.77 -25.90 -16.65
N THR A 32 -0.10 -26.53 -17.61
CA THR A 32 1.22 -27.11 -17.39
C THR A 32 2.22 -26.03 -16.92
N LEU A 33 3.27 -26.43 -16.19
CA LEU A 33 4.27 -25.47 -15.69
C LEU A 33 4.88 -24.60 -16.81
N PRO A 34 5.25 -25.13 -18.00
CA PRO A 34 5.70 -24.31 -19.11
C PRO A 34 4.67 -23.26 -19.57
N ASP A 35 3.39 -23.65 -19.68
CA ASP A 35 2.33 -22.73 -20.12
C ASP A 35 2.12 -21.60 -19.10
N ARG A 36 2.18 -21.93 -17.81
CA ARG A 36 2.12 -20.95 -16.71
C ARG A 36 3.30 -19.98 -16.74
N LEU A 37 4.51 -20.48 -17.00
CA LEU A 37 5.71 -19.63 -17.13
C LEU A 37 5.61 -18.72 -18.36
N LEU A 38 5.10 -19.23 -19.49
CA LEU A 38 4.88 -18.43 -20.69
C LEU A 38 3.81 -17.36 -20.49
N ASP A 39 2.69 -17.68 -19.83
CA ASP A 39 1.65 -16.70 -19.47
C ASP A 39 2.25 -15.59 -18.61
N VAL A 40 2.98 -15.95 -17.54
CA VAL A 40 3.68 -14.97 -16.70
C VAL A 40 4.70 -14.14 -17.48
N PHE A 41 5.50 -14.76 -18.36
CA PHE A 41 6.47 -14.06 -19.18
C PHE A 41 5.81 -12.97 -20.01
N PHE A 42 4.83 -13.31 -20.86
CA PHE A 42 4.18 -12.35 -21.74
C PHE A 42 3.39 -11.27 -21.00
N ARG A 43 3.02 -11.51 -19.74
CA ARG A 43 2.29 -10.56 -18.90
C ARG A 43 3.18 -9.62 -18.10
N MET A 44 4.43 -10.00 -17.83
CA MET A 44 5.26 -9.34 -16.82
C MET A 44 6.66 -8.93 -17.32
N TRP A 45 7.12 -9.42 -18.48
CA TRP A 45 8.48 -9.14 -18.96
C TRP A 45 8.78 -7.66 -19.13
N ASP A 46 7.79 -6.86 -19.56
CA ASP A 46 7.94 -5.42 -19.82
C ASP A 46 7.96 -4.59 -18.53
N LEU A 47 7.38 -5.12 -17.45
CA LEU A 47 7.24 -4.37 -16.18
C LEU A 47 8.59 -3.99 -15.57
N GLY A 48 9.61 -4.84 -15.70
CA GLY A 48 10.97 -4.55 -15.23
C GLY A 48 11.66 -3.41 -15.99
N PHE A 49 11.17 -3.05 -17.18
CA PHE A 49 11.72 -2.00 -18.03
C PHE A 49 10.85 -0.74 -18.10
N THR A 50 9.57 -0.84 -17.71
CA THR A 50 8.58 0.22 -17.91
C THR A 50 7.99 0.78 -16.61
N SER A 51 8.21 0.12 -15.47
CA SER A 51 7.64 0.55 -14.20
C SER A 51 8.48 1.64 -13.53
N PHE A 52 8.28 2.90 -13.94
CA PHE A 52 8.91 4.07 -13.31
C PHE A 52 8.02 4.65 -12.21
N GLY A 53 8.62 5.41 -11.29
CA GLY A 53 7.88 6.27 -10.37
C GLY A 53 7.58 5.71 -8.98
N GLY A 54 8.21 4.59 -8.61
CA GLY A 54 8.20 4.10 -7.24
C GLY A 54 6.87 3.47 -6.80
N PRO A 55 6.72 3.15 -5.50
CA PRO A 55 5.65 2.28 -5.02
C PRO A 55 4.22 2.72 -5.35
N PRO A 56 3.81 4.00 -5.17
CA PRO A 56 2.44 4.42 -5.49
C PRO A 56 2.07 4.19 -6.96
N VAL A 57 3.01 4.48 -7.87
CA VAL A 57 2.83 4.29 -9.31
C VAL A 57 2.84 2.80 -9.66
N HIS A 58 3.73 2.01 -9.05
CA HIS A 58 3.75 0.57 -9.26
C HIS A 58 2.42 -0.09 -8.89
N PHE A 59 1.79 0.32 -7.78
CA PHE A 59 0.46 -0.20 -7.45
C PHE A 59 -0.57 0.12 -8.53
N GLN A 60 -0.59 1.36 -9.03
CA GLN A 60 -1.49 1.73 -10.13
C GLN A 60 -1.19 0.96 -11.42
N ILE A 61 0.08 0.74 -11.78
CA ILE A 61 0.49 -0.08 -12.93
C ILE A 61 -0.03 -1.52 -12.78
N LEU A 62 0.19 -2.13 -11.61
CA LEU A 62 -0.27 -3.49 -11.31
C LEU A 62 -1.80 -3.59 -11.30
N HIS A 63 -2.50 -2.59 -10.75
CA HIS A 63 -3.95 -2.52 -10.74
C HIS A 63 -4.51 -2.42 -12.17
N ARG A 64 -4.02 -1.45 -12.94
CA ARG A 64 -4.41 -1.24 -14.34
C ARG A 64 -4.18 -2.49 -15.18
N ARG A 65 -3.09 -3.22 -14.95
CA ARG A 65 -2.74 -4.41 -15.72
C ARG A 65 -3.52 -5.66 -15.30
N PHE A 66 -3.59 -5.94 -14.01
CA PHE A 66 -4.10 -7.21 -13.49
C PHE A 66 -5.55 -7.18 -13.02
N VAL A 67 -6.10 -5.98 -12.76
CA VAL A 67 -7.51 -5.78 -12.33
C VAL A 67 -8.34 -5.17 -13.44
N GLU A 68 -7.87 -4.09 -14.06
CA GLU A 68 -8.60 -3.48 -15.19
C GLU A 68 -8.41 -4.25 -16.50
N GLY A 69 -7.39 -5.12 -16.58
CA GLY A 69 -7.03 -5.87 -17.78
C GLY A 69 -6.39 -5.00 -18.88
N LYS A 70 -6.02 -3.75 -18.58
CA LYS A 70 -5.43 -2.84 -19.57
C LYS A 70 -3.94 -3.15 -19.73
N GLY A 71 -3.53 -3.62 -20.91
CA GLY A 71 -2.14 -3.94 -21.21
C GLY A 71 -1.99 -4.96 -22.34
N VAL A 72 -0.86 -5.66 -22.36
CA VAL A 72 -0.39 -6.52 -23.47
C VAL A 72 -1.37 -7.63 -23.87
N SER A 73 -2.26 -8.09 -22.97
CA SER A 73 -3.10 -9.27 -23.22
C SER A 73 -4.57 -9.14 -22.77
N GLY A 74 -5.04 -7.98 -22.33
CA GLY A 74 -6.47 -7.71 -22.10
C GLY A 74 -7.16 -8.43 -20.92
N ARG A 75 -6.59 -9.53 -20.40
CA ARG A 75 -7.24 -10.36 -19.35
C ARG A 75 -6.91 -9.90 -17.93
N LYS A 76 -7.92 -10.01 -17.06
CA LYS A 76 -7.81 -9.79 -15.61
C LYS A 76 -7.24 -11.05 -14.94
N TRP A 77 -6.39 -10.84 -13.95
CA TRP A 77 -5.87 -11.90 -13.06
C TRP A 77 -6.49 -11.82 -11.66
N LEU A 78 -6.95 -10.63 -11.26
CA LEU A 78 -7.59 -10.37 -9.97
C LEU A 78 -8.84 -9.51 -10.17
N ASP A 79 -9.80 -9.67 -9.27
CA ASP A 79 -10.87 -8.69 -9.10
C ASP A 79 -10.43 -7.56 -8.14
N GLU A 80 -11.29 -6.55 -7.99
CA GLU A 80 -11.00 -5.40 -7.15
C GLU A 80 -10.82 -5.80 -5.69
N GLN A 81 -11.67 -6.71 -5.19
CA GLN A 81 -11.63 -7.15 -3.80
C GLN A 81 -10.31 -7.86 -3.48
N ALA A 82 -9.92 -8.86 -4.28
CA ALA A 82 -8.68 -9.60 -4.09
C ALA A 82 -7.46 -8.68 -4.22
N TYR A 83 -7.50 -7.69 -5.11
CA TYR A 83 -6.44 -6.69 -5.20
C TYR A 83 -6.34 -5.84 -3.93
N GLN A 84 -7.46 -5.32 -3.40
CA GLN A 84 -7.45 -4.52 -2.17
C GLN A 84 -7.01 -5.33 -0.95
N GLU A 85 -7.43 -6.60 -0.87
CA GLU A 85 -6.98 -7.51 0.17
C GLU A 85 -5.47 -7.75 0.10
N LEU A 86 -4.95 -8.03 -1.09
CA LEU A 86 -3.52 -8.25 -1.28
C LEU A 86 -2.70 -6.98 -1.06
N PHE A 87 -3.23 -5.83 -1.48
CA PHE A 87 -2.65 -4.52 -1.19
C PHE A 87 -2.53 -4.30 0.32
N ALA A 88 -3.58 -4.60 1.09
CA ALA A 88 -3.56 -4.49 2.54
C ALA A 88 -2.49 -5.41 3.17
N VAL A 89 -2.37 -6.67 2.73
CA VAL A 89 -1.30 -7.60 3.17
C VAL A 89 0.08 -7.04 2.88
N CYS A 90 0.31 -6.58 1.65
CA CYS A 90 1.62 -6.10 1.22
C CYS A 90 2.05 -4.81 1.93
N GLN A 91 1.10 -3.98 2.38
CA GLN A 91 1.37 -2.79 3.20
C GLN A 91 1.56 -3.12 4.68
N ALA A 92 0.82 -4.10 5.18
CA ALA A 92 0.86 -4.53 6.56
C ALA A 92 2.17 -5.22 6.95
N LEU A 93 2.80 -5.90 6.00
CA LEU A 93 4.00 -6.69 6.24
C LEU A 93 5.26 -5.93 5.82
N PRO A 94 6.40 -6.20 6.47
CA PRO A 94 7.64 -5.57 6.08
C PRO A 94 8.13 -6.02 4.70
N GLY A 95 9.09 -5.27 4.15
CA GLY A 95 9.72 -5.47 2.85
C GLY A 95 9.17 -4.57 1.74
N PRO A 96 9.78 -4.60 0.55
CA PRO A 96 9.37 -3.79 -0.61
C PRO A 96 7.92 -4.05 -1.07
N ALA A 97 7.00 -3.14 -0.72
CA ALA A 97 5.56 -3.38 -0.85
C ALA A 97 5.10 -3.68 -2.30
N SER A 98 5.56 -2.93 -3.30
CA SER A 98 5.20 -3.18 -4.71
C SER A 98 5.76 -4.50 -5.24
N THR A 99 6.96 -4.89 -4.80
CA THR A 99 7.58 -6.17 -5.20
C THR A 99 6.83 -7.35 -4.59
N LYS A 100 6.42 -7.26 -3.32
CA LYS A 100 5.58 -8.28 -2.68
C LYS A 100 4.25 -8.40 -3.41
N MET A 101 3.62 -7.28 -3.77
CA MET A 101 2.40 -7.26 -4.56
C MET A 101 2.58 -7.99 -5.89
N CYS A 102 3.60 -7.61 -6.67
CA CYS A 102 3.95 -8.27 -7.93
C CYS A 102 4.14 -9.78 -7.78
N PHE A 103 4.89 -10.20 -6.75
CA PHE A 103 5.12 -11.62 -6.44
C PHE A 103 3.81 -12.34 -6.09
N CYS A 104 3.01 -11.78 -5.19
CA CYS A 104 1.79 -12.41 -4.71
C CYS A 104 0.70 -12.47 -5.78
N ILE A 105 0.62 -11.49 -6.67
CA ILE A 105 -0.26 -11.53 -7.85
C ILE A 105 0.08 -12.75 -8.72
N ALA A 106 1.36 -12.93 -9.07
CA ALA A 106 1.81 -14.07 -9.86
C ALA A 106 1.65 -15.41 -9.10
N LEU A 107 1.85 -15.40 -7.79
CA LEU A 107 1.65 -16.56 -6.92
C LEU A 107 0.20 -17.03 -6.95
N LEU A 108 -0.76 -16.13 -6.74
CA LEU A 108 -2.18 -16.49 -6.74
C LEU A 108 -2.66 -16.98 -8.10
N HIS A 109 -2.13 -16.38 -9.18
CA HIS A 109 -2.49 -16.71 -10.55
C HIS A 109 -1.87 -18.03 -11.03
N ALA A 110 -0.56 -18.21 -10.88
CA ALA A 110 0.20 -19.28 -11.54
C ALA A 110 1.04 -20.16 -10.59
N GLY A 111 1.06 -19.88 -9.29
CA GLY A 111 1.76 -20.65 -8.28
C GLY A 111 3.21 -20.20 -8.00
N MET A 112 3.90 -20.96 -7.13
CA MET A 112 5.18 -20.54 -6.53
C MET A 112 6.32 -20.35 -7.54
N ILE A 113 6.54 -21.34 -8.42
CA ILE A 113 7.65 -21.29 -9.37
C ILE A 113 7.47 -20.13 -10.37
N PRO A 114 6.28 -19.93 -10.98
CA PRO A 114 6.04 -18.75 -11.79
C PRO A 114 6.11 -17.42 -11.01
N ALA A 115 5.81 -17.40 -9.71
CA ALA A 115 5.98 -16.20 -8.88
C ALA A 115 7.46 -15.82 -8.68
N ILE A 116 8.33 -16.79 -8.45
CA ILE A 116 9.78 -16.56 -8.39
C ILE A 116 10.27 -16.03 -9.74
N PHE A 117 9.79 -16.63 -10.84
CA PHE A 117 10.12 -16.18 -12.18
C PHE A 117 9.61 -14.74 -12.46
N ALA A 118 8.39 -14.43 -12.07
CA ALA A 118 7.83 -13.07 -12.15
C ALA A 118 8.68 -12.05 -11.38
N PHE A 119 9.15 -12.41 -10.18
CA PHE A 119 10.05 -11.55 -9.42
C PHE A 119 11.40 -11.34 -10.11
N MET A 120 11.96 -12.37 -10.75
CA MET A 120 13.16 -12.19 -11.59
C MET A 120 12.89 -11.26 -12.76
N LEU A 121 11.79 -11.44 -13.51
CA LEU A 121 11.44 -10.54 -14.62
C LEU A 121 11.26 -9.09 -14.17
N TRP A 122 10.63 -8.89 -13.01
CA TRP A 122 10.38 -7.58 -12.41
C TRP A 122 11.66 -6.90 -11.91
N SER A 123 12.55 -7.65 -11.25
CA SER A 123 13.66 -7.06 -10.47
C SER A 123 15.02 -7.16 -11.16
N LEU A 124 15.26 -8.23 -11.91
CA LEU A 124 16.58 -8.56 -12.45
C LEU A 124 17.11 -7.53 -13.47
N PRO A 125 16.30 -6.94 -14.38
CA PRO A 125 16.80 -5.92 -15.30
C PRO A 125 17.40 -4.71 -14.57
N GLY A 126 16.69 -4.19 -13.57
CA GLY A 126 17.18 -3.11 -12.72
C GLY A 126 18.39 -3.53 -11.87
N ALA A 127 18.41 -4.75 -11.35
CA ALA A 127 19.55 -5.28 -10.60
C ALA A 127 20.82 -5.36 -11.45
N ILE A 128 20.71 -5.88 -12.68
CA ILE A 128 21.84 -5.95 -13.63
C ILE A 128 22.33 -4.53 -13.97
N GLY A 129 21.41 -3.61 -14.24
CA GLY A 129 21.77 -2.22 -14.51
C GLY A 129 22.48 -1.54 -13.35
N MET A 130 21.97 -1.71 -12.13
CA MET A 130 22.60 -1.18 -10.91
C MET A 130 23.96 -1.83 -10.61
N TYR A 131 24.12 -3.12 -10.89
CA TYR A 131 25.42 -3.78 -10.79
C TYR A 131 26.42 -3.22 -11.80
N ALA A 132 26.02 -3.08 -13.07
CA ALA A 132 26.87 -2.50 -14.11
C ALA A 132 27.30 -1.07 -13.76
N LEU A 133 26.38 -0.25 -13.24
CA LEU A 133 26.67 1.10 -12.76
C LEU A 133 27.66 1.09 -11.59
N SER A 134 27.56 0.11 -10.68
CA SER A 134 28.52 -0.02 -9.57
C SER A 134 29.96 -0.25 -10.07
N LEU A 135 30.13 -1.01 -11.16
CA LEU A 135 31.44 -1.24 -11.79
C LEU A 135 31.98 0.04 -12.46
N GLY A 136 31.08 0.87 -13.02
CA GLY A 136 31.43 2.17 -13.57
C GLY A 136 31.91 3.14 -12.49
N VAL A 137 31.16 3.26 -11.40
CA VAL A 137 31.48 4.17 -10.27
C VAL A 137 32.80 3.80 -9.60
N GLN A 138 33.15 2.51 -9.53
CA GLN A 138 34.45 2.05 -9.00
C GLN A 138 35.65 2.57 -9.80
N LYS A 139 35.46 2.88 -11.09
CA LYS A 139 36.52 3.40 -11.98
C LYS A 139 36.54 4.93 -12.06
N MET A 140 35.59 5.62 -11.43
CA MET A 140 35.53 7.07 -11.47
C MET A 140 36.59 7.69 -10.53
N PRO A 141 37.25 8.79 -10.95
CA PRO A 141 38.21 9.50 -10.11
C PRO A 141 37.54 10.06 -8.84
N GLU A 142 38.32 10.30 -7.78
CA GLU A 142 37.80 10.83 -6.51
C GLU A 142 37.20 12.24 -6.64
N ARG A 143 37.80 13.07 -7.50
CA ARG A 143 37.26 14.39 -7.85
C ARG A 143 36.61 14.33 -9.22
N LEU A 144 35.32 14.64 -9.25
CA LEU A 144 34.56 14.78 -10.49
C LEU A 144 34.66 16.24 -10.98
N PRO A 145 34.44 16.51 -12.27
CA PRO A 145 34.27 17.88 -12.75
C PRO A 145 33.14 18.62 -12.00
N SER A 146 33.29 19.92 -11.76
CA SER A 146 32.30 20.73 -11.01
C SER A 146 30.88 20.64 -11.57
N ILE A 147 30.75 20.58 -12.90
CA ILE A 147 29.45 20.39 -13.58
C ILE A 147 28.74 19.11 -13.15
N VAL A 148 29.48 18.04 -12.84
CA VAL A 148 28.90 16.77 -12.39
C VAL A 148 28.33 16.93 -10.98
N TYR A 149 29.00 17.65 -10.08
CA TYR A 149 28.45 17.94 -8.74
C TYR A 149 27.14 18.72 -8.81
N ALA A 150 27.03 19.68 -9.72
CA ALA A 150 25.80 20.44 -9.94
C ALA A 150 24.68 19.58 -10.54
N LEU A 151 25.00 18.76 -11.55
CA LEU A 151 24.08 17.76 -12.11
C LEU A 151 23.54 16.82 -11.03
N LEU A 152 24.41 16.27 -10.19
CA LEU A 152 24.03 15.36 -9.11
C LEU A 152 23.22 16.05 -8.01
N SER A 153 23.53 17.31 -7.70
CA SER A 153 22.75 18.11 -6.75
C SER A 153 21.34 18.34 -7.27
N GLY A 154 21.18 18.63 -8.57
CA GLY A 154 19.87 18.74 -9.22
C GLY A 154 19.06 17.43 -9.21
N LEU A 155 19.72 16.30 -9.48
CA LEU A 155 19.11 14.96 -9.38
C LEU A 155 18.66 14.64 -7.94
N ASN A 156 19.50 14.90 -6.95
CA ASN A 156 19.19 14.67 -5.54
C ASN A 156 18.06 15.58 -5.06
N ALA A 157 18.10 16.88 -5.38
CA ALA A 157 17.06 17.84 -5.04
C ALA A 157 15.69 17.39 -5.57
N SER A 158 15.64 17.01 -6.85
CA SER A 158 14.41 16.50 -7.47
C SER A 158 13.95 15.19 -6.85
N THR A 159 14.89 14.28 -6.55
CA THR A 159 14.60 13.04 -5.84
C THR A 159 13.94 13.31 -4.48
N VAL A 160 14.44 14.29 -3.72
CA VAL A 160 13.83 14.67 -2.44
C VAL A 160 12.42 15.22 -2.64
N GLY A 161 12.17 16.03 -3.67
CA GLY A 161 10.84 16.49 -4.06
C GLY A 161 9.86 15.35 -4.38
N ILE A 162 10.29 14.38 -5.20
CA ILE A 162 9.51 13.19 -5.53
C ILE A 162 9.23 12.32 -4.30
N ILE A 163 10.21 12.17 -3.41
CA ILE A 163 10.04 11.41 -2.16
C ILE A 163 9.05 12.12 -1.23
N ALA A 164 9.09 13.46 -1.17
CA ALA A 164 8.11 14.24 -0.42
C ALA A 164 6.70 14.05 -0.98
N LEU A 165 6.53 14.02 -2.30
CA LEU A 165 5.25 13.69 -2.94
C LEU A 165 4.77 12.29 -2.56
N ALA A 166 5.64 11.29 -2.63
CA ALA A 166 5.32 9.93 -2.23
C ALA A 166 4.91 9.84 -0.75
N ALA A 167 5.57 10.59 0.13
CA ALA A 167 5.22 10.67 1.56
C ALA A 167 3.79 11.20 1.76
N VAL A 168 3.43 12.29 1.07
CA VAL A 168 2.08 12.86 1.12
C VAL A 168 1.03 11.87 0.59
N GLN A 169 1.26 11.27 -0.58
CA GLN A 169 0.33 10.31 -1.18
C GLN A 169 0.12 9.05 -0.31
N LEU A 170 1.18 8.57 0.35
CA LEU A 170 1.10 7.45 1.29
C LEU A 170 0.35 7.87 2.57
N ALA A 171 0.60 9.07 3.08
CA ALA A 171 -0.08 9.61 4.25
C ALA A 171 -1.59 9.71 4.01
N GLU A 172 -2.02 10.27 2.88
CA GLU A 172 -3.43 10.37 2.51
C GLU A 172 -4.11 9.00 2.44
N LYS A 173 -3.42 7.96 1.95
CA LYS A 173 -3.94 6.59 1.88
C LYS A 173 -3.94 5.87 3.23
N ALA A 174 -2.97 6.18 4.11
CA ALA A 174 -2.85 5.58 5.43
C ALA A 174 -3.81 6.21 6.45
N ILE A 175 -4.10 7.51 6.31
CA ILE A 175 -5.01 8.25 7.20
C ILE A 175 -6.45 7.90 6.86
N ARG A 176 -7.04 7.00 7.64
CA ARG A 176 -8.45 6.59 7.52
C ARG A 176 -9.35 7.20 8.59
N ASP A 177 -8.76 7.68 9.67
CA ASP A 177 -9.46 8.15 10.87
C ASP A 177 -8.57 9.06 11.71
N LYS A 178 -9.09 9.54 12.85
CA LYS A 178 -8.37 10.48 13.73
C LYS A 178 -7.11 9.86 14.36
N ILE A 179 -7.11 8.57 14.70
CA ILE A 179 -5.95 7.93 15.33
C ILE A 179 -4.85 7.70 14.32
N THR A 180 -5.17 7.18 13.14
CA THR A 180 -4.16 7.04 12.07
C THR A 180 -3.56 8.39 11.69
N ARG A 181 -4.35 9.47 11.68
CA ARG A 181 -3.82 10.84 11.52
C ARG A 181 -2.82 11.23 12.61
N ILE A 182 -3.18 11.01 13.88
CA ILE A 182 -2.30 11.29 15.02
C ILE A 182 -1.01 10.47 14.91
N LEU A 183 -1.10 9.18 14.55
CA LEU A 183 0.05 8.30 14.42
C LEU A 183 0.98 8.67 13.26
N VAL A 184 0.45 9.12 12.12
CA VAL A 184 1.28 9.65 11.02
C VAL A 184 2.05 10.89 11.48
N ILE A 185 1.36 11.86 12.09
CA ILE A 185 1.99 13.10 12.58
C ILE A 185 3.01 12.78 13.68
N PHE A 186 2.65 11.95 14.65
CA PHE A 186 3.53 11.53 15.72
C PHE A 186 4.75 10.79 15.18
N GLY A 187 4.57 9.83 14.27
CA GLY A 187 5.68 9.11 13.65
C GLY A 187 6.64 10.04 12.92
N ALA A 188 6.12 11.01 12.17
CA ALA A 188 6.93 12.04 11.50
C ALA A 188 7.73 12.89 12.50
N CYS A 189 7.08 13.48 13.50
CA CYS A 189 7.73 14.33 14.49
C CYS A 189 8.74 13.54 15.34
N ALA A 190 8.34 12.37 15.84
CA ALA A 190 9.18 11.50 16.66
C ALA A 190 10.45 11.09 15.90
N GLY A 191 10.32 10.63 14.65
CA GLY A 191 11.47 10.24 13.83
C GLY A 191 12.43 11.39 13.52
N LEU A 192 11.95 12.64 13.45
CA LEU A 192 12.81 13.83 13.31
C LEU A 192 13.63 14.08 14.59
N CYS A 193 13.04 13.90 15.77
CA CYS A 193 13.66 14.20 17.05
C CYS A 193 14.76 13.22 17.48
N TYR A 194 14.71 11.95 17.03
CA TYR A 194 15.69 10.94 17.49
C TYR A 194 16.12 9.98 16.38
N SER A 195 17.44 9.78 16.28
CA SER A 195 18.10 9.08 15.16
C SER A 195 18.80 7.80 15.59
N ALA A 196 18.07 6.88 16.24
CA ALA A 196 18.59 5.55 16.55
C ALA A 196 17.91 4.46 15.71
N LEU A 197 18.68 3.46 15.30
CA LEU A 197 18.22 2.35 14.45
C LEU A 197 17.08 1.55 15.09
N TRP A 198 17.14 1.33 16.40
CA TRP A 198 16.12 0.59 17.15
C TRP A 198 14.83 1.40 17.34
N TYR A 199 14.89 2.71 17.18
CA TYR A 199 13.79 3.61 17.49
C TYR A 199 12.63 3.46 16.51
N PHE A 200 12.92 3.33 15.21
CA PHE A 200 11.87 3.22 14.19
C PHE A 200 11.01 1.94 14.35
N PRO A 201 11.59 0.73 14.49
CA PRO A 201 10.79 -0.46 14.77
C PRO A 201 9.95 -0.34 16.05
N VAL A 202 10.50 0.24 17.12
CA VAL A 202 9.77 0.44 18.38
C VAL A 202 8.58 1.38 18.18
N LEU A 203 8.77 2.51 17.51
CA LEU A 203 7.68 3.43 17.20
C LEU A 203 6.56 2.76 16.40
N ILE A 204 6.93 1.98 15.38
CA ILE A 204 5.98 1.25 14.53
C ILE A 204 5.15 0.27 15.37
N VAL A 205 5.80 -0.52 16.23
CA VAL A 205 5.11 -1.46 17.13
C VAL A 205 4.21 -0.72 18.13
N CYS A 206 4.70 0.36 18.73
CA CYS A 206 3.92 1.20 19.64
C CYS A 206 2.67 1.78 18.95
N GLY A 207 2.78 2.24 17.70
CA GLY A 207 1.65 2.72 16.92
C GLY A 207 0.59 1.65 16.66
N GLY A 208 1.03 0.43 16.35
CA GLY A 208 0.16 -0.74 16.27
C GLY A 208 -0.61 -0.97 17.57
N VAL A 209 0.12 -1.11 18.68
CA VAL A 209 -0.47 -1.38 20.00
C VAL A 209 -1.41 -0.27 20.44
N ALA A 210 -1.05 1.00 20.21
CA ALA A 210 -1.90 2.15 20.51
C ALA A 210 -3.24 2.09 19.78
N THR A 211 -3.24 1.64 18.52
CA THR A 211 -4.47 1.48 17.72
C THR A 211 -5.35 0.35 18.27
N VAL A 212 -4.75 -0.77 18.68
CA VAL A 212 -5.47 -1.89 19.31
C VAL A 212 -6.13 -1.46 20.61
N ILE A 213 -5.40 -0.75 21.48
CA ILE A 213 -5.93 -0.23 22.74
C ILE A 213 -7.08 0.74 22.47
N TRP A 214 -6.92 1.63 21.48
CA TRP A 214 -7.95 2.58 21.10
C TRP A 214 -9.24 1.89 20.63
N ASP A 215 -9.14 0.94 19.69
CA ASP A 215 -10.30 0.29 19.09
C ASP A 215 -11.02 -0.66 20.04
N ILE A 216 -10.27 -1.48 20.77
CA ILE A 216 -10.84 -2.56 21.58
C ILE A 216 -11.28 -2.07 22.95
N TRP A 217 -10.50 -1.18 23.56
CA TRP A 217 -10.74 -0.75 24.93
C TRP A 217 -11.42 0.62 24.98
N LEU A 218 -10.81 1.63 24.37
CA LEU A 218 -11.24 3.02 24.53
C LEU A 218 -12.57 3.31 23.82
N MET A 219 -12.74 2.91 22.56
CA MET A 219 -13.99 3.16 21.83
C MET A 219 -15.18 2.40 22.42
N ARG A 220 -14.97 1.19 22.95
CA ARG A 220 -16.02 0.44 23.67
C ARG A 220 -16.40 1.13 24.98
N TRP A 221 -15.42 1.66 25.71
CA TRP A 221 -15.66 2.37 26.96
C TRP A 221 -16.36 3.72 26.73
N VAL A 222 -15.88 4.53 25.78
CA VAL A 222 -16.52 5.79 25.38
C VAL A 222 -17.94 5.55 24.86
N GLY A 223 -18.17 4.48 24.08
CA GLY A 223 -19.50 4.08 23.63
C GLY A 223 -20.46 3.80 24.79
N LYS A 224 -20.02 3.02 25.80
CA LYS A 224 -20.81 2.75 27.01
C LYS A 224 -21.10 4.02 27.82
N MET A 225 -20.11 4.91 27.96
CA MET A 225 -20.27 6.18 28.68
C MET A 225 -21.23 7.12 27.95
N LYS A 226 -21.13 7.23 26.62
CA LYS A 226 -22.02 8.06 25.80
C LYS A 226 -23.45 7.52 25.78
N ALA A 227 -23.62 6.20 25.74
CA ALA A 227 -24.92 5.54 25.86
C ALA A 227 -25.56 5.79 27.24
N LYS A 228 -24.78 5.70 28.34
CA LYS A 228 -25.25 6.06 29.69
C LYS A 228 -25.67 7.53 29.77
N TYR A 229 -24.85 8.45 29.25
CA TYR A 229 -25.14 9.88 29.25
C TYR A 229 -26.40 10.21 28.43
N GLN A 230 -26.56 9.60 27.25
CA GLN A 230 -27.76 9.78 26.42
C GLN A 230 -29.02 9.18 27.07
N ALA A 231 -28.90 8.02 27.72
CA ALA A 231 -30.01 7.42 28.47
C ALA A 231 -30.43 8.29 29.66
N GLN A 232 -29.46 8.86 30.38
CA GLN A 232 -29.71 9.77 31.50
C GLN A 232 -30.36 11.08 31.03
N ARG A 233 -29.91 11.64 29.90
CA ARG A 233 -30.51 12.84 29.30
C ARG A 233 -31.91 12.60 28.74
N ARG A 234 -32.20 11.38 28.24
CA ARG A 234 -33.57 10.97 27.86
C ARG A 234 -34.49 10.86 29.08
N ARG A 235 -34.01 10.29 30.19
CA ARG A 235 -34.79 10.20 31.44
C ARG A 235 -35.13 11.59 31.99
N ALA A 236 -34.14 12.48 32.08
CA ALA A 236 -34.37 13.85 32.53
C ALA A 236 -35.38 14.60 31.63
N ARG A 237 -35.38 14.36 30.31
CA ARG A 237 -36.37 14.96 29.40
C ARG A 237 -37.77 14.39 29.58
N ASN A 238 -37.90 13.09 29.90
CA ASN A 238 -39.21 12.48 30.16
C ASN A 238 -39.76 12.94 31.52
N GLU A 239 -38.96 12.94 32.58
CA GLU A 239 -39.37 13.43 33.91
C GLU A 239 -39.83 14.90 33.87
N GLN A 240 -39.23 15.71 33.00
CA GLN A 240 -39.60 17.11 32.83
C GLN A 240 -40.89 17.30 32.01
N GLY A 241 -41.18 16.39 31.07
CA GLY A 241 -42.46 16.35 30.36
C GLY A 241 -43.61 15.83 31.23
N ASP A 242 -43.34 14.80 32.06
CA ASP A 242 -44.31 14.26 33.02
C ASP A 242 -44.63 15.29 34.12
N ALA A 243 -43.64 16.08 34.55
CA ALA A 243 -43.85 17.20 35.49
C ALA A 243 -44.65 18.37 34.87
N GLU A 244 -44.47 18.67 33.59
CA GLU A 244 -45.29 19.66 32.87
C GLU A 244 -46.75 19.18 32.72
N GLU A 245 -46.99 17.89 32.45
CA GLU A 245 -48.34 17.29 32.44
C GLU A 245 -48.98 17.25 33.83
N GLU A 246 -48.23 16.91 34.89
CA GLU A 246 -48.73 16.94 36.28
C GLU A 246 -49.09 18.36 36.74
N ILE A 247 -48.28 19.37 36.39
CA ILE A 247 -48.60 20.78 36.70
C ILE A 247 -49.85 21.23 35.94
N GLN A 248 -50.04 20.78 34.69
CA GLN A 248 -51.22 21.10 33.90
C GLN A 248 -52.50 20.40 34.41
N HIS A 249 -52.37 19.23 35.04
CA HIS A 249 -53.46 18.53 35.71
C HIS A 249 -53.75 19.04 37.14
N ALA A 250 -52.76 19.60 37.84
CA ALA A 250 -52.91 20.14 39.19
C ALA A 250 -53.66 21.49 39.24
N ASP A 251 -53.73 22.23 38.13
CA ASP A 251 -54.39 23.55 38.05
C ASP A 251 -55.91 23.47 37.75
N ILE A 252 -56.50 22.26 37.78
CA ILE A 252 -57.95 22.06 37.63
C ILE A 252 -58.60 22.05 39.02
N GLN A 253 -59.04 23.22 39.49
CA GLN A 253 -59.83 23.37 40.72
C GLN A 253 -61.18 22.61 40.64
N PRO A 254 -61.61 21.90 41.70
CA PRO A 254 -62.90 21.22 41.71
C PRO A 254 -64.04 22.20 41.99
N THR A 255 -64.80 22.57 40.96
CA THR A 255 -66.11 23.24 41.08
C THR A 255 -67.12 22.31 41.80
N PRO A 256 -67.94 22.81 42.75
CA PRO A 256 -68.86 21.97 43.53
C PRO A 256 -69.98 21.34 42.67
N PRO A 257 -70.59 20.23 43.13
CA PRO A 257 -71.47 19.44 42.28
C PRO A 257 -72.80 20.18 42.06
N VAL A 258 -73.03 20.60 40.82
CA VAL A 258 -74.35 21.04 40.37
C VAL A 258 -75.14 19.81 39.95
N GLU A 259 -76.10 19.45 40.78
CA GLU A 259 -77.14 18.48 40.50
C GLU A 259 -78.05 19.02 39.39
N LEU A 260 -77.98 18.42 38.20
CA LEU A 260 -78.93 18.68 37.12
C LEU A 260 -79.44 17.36 36.52
N THR A 261 -80.70 17.14 36.87
CA THR A 261 -81.72 16.19 36.43
C THR A 261 -81.58 15.74 34.96
N ARG A 262 -81.71 14.43 34.71
CA ARG A 262 -81.95 13.87 33.36
C ARG A 262 -83.28 14.38 32.78
N PRO A 263 -83.30 14.77 31.50
CA PRO A 263 -84.47 14.50 30.66
C PRO A 263 -84.13 13.54 29.52
N GLN A 264 -85.10 12.68 29.24
CA GLN A 264 -85.13 11.72 28.15
C GLN A 264 -85.21 12.37 26.76
N ALA A 265 -84.85 11.55 25.77
CA ALA A 265 -84.88 11.71 24.32
C ALA A 265 -86.05 12.52 23.73
N VAL A 266 -85.75 13.32 22.70
CA VAL A 266 -86.73 13.80 21.71
C VAL A 266 -86.19 13.67 20.27
N LYS A 267 -87.03 13.05 19.43
CA LYS A 267 -86.92 12.84 17.97
C LYS A 267 -87.21 14.12 17.16
N ARG A 268 -86.57 14.28 15.98
CA ARG A 268 -87.18 14.45 14.62
C ARG A 268 -86.31 15.30 13.65
N ARG A 269 -85.89 14.69 12.52
CA ARG A 269 -86.33 14.88 11.10
C ARG A 269 -86.53 16.32 10.53
N PRO A 270 -86.57 16.50 9.18
CA PRO A 270 -85.48 16.66 8.19
C PRO A 270 -85.57 18.02 7.44
N GLN A 271 -84.57 18.38 6.62
CA GLN A 271 -84.75 19.46 5.62
C GLN A 271 -83.98 19.18 4.32
N ALA A 272 -84.63 19.54 3.21
CA ALA A 272 -84.32 19.21 1.83
C ALA A 272 -83.93 20.45 1.02
N GLY A 273 -83.31 20.24 -0.15
CA GLY A 273 -83.15 21.22 -1.25
C GLY A 273 -81.79 21.13 -1.95
N SER A 274 -81.67 20.32 -3.03
CA SER A 274 -81.48 20.70 -4.47
C SER A 274 -80.12 21.33 -4.80
N SER A 275 -79.34 20.84 -5.78
CA SER A 275 -79.69 20.78 -7.22
C SER A 275 -78.76 19.88 -8.07
N THR A 276 -79.32 19.38 -9.21
CA THR A 276 -78.73 18.95 -10.51
C THR A 276 -77.77 17.74 -10.50
N VAL A 277 -78.13 16.51 -10.90
CA VAL A 277 -78.55 15.91 -12.21
C VAL A 277 -77.44 15.90 -13.27
N ASP A 278 -76.84 14.71 -13.49
CA ASP A 278 -76.84 14.03 -14.80
C ASP A 278 -76.50 12.53 -14.66
N ASP A 279 -77.18 11.74 -15.46
CA ASP A 279 -77.30 10.28 -15.46
C ASP A 279 -76.07 9.51 -15.99
N ALA A 280 -75.83 8.29 -15.48
CA ALA A 280 -75.98 7.05 -16.26
C ALA A 280 -75.40 5.79 -15.57
N ALA A 281 -76.23 4.75 -15.60
CA ALA A 281 -75.93 3.32 -15.71
C ALA A 281 -75.39 2.54 -14.49
N SER A 282 -76.33 1.77 -13.95
CA SER A 282 -76.26 0.59 -13.10
C SER A 282 -75.27 -0.52 -13.51
N SER A 283 -74.65 -1.14 -12.51
CA SER A 283 -74.72 -2.60 -12.32
C SER A 283 -74.19 -3.00 -10.93
N HIS A 284 -74.98 -3.83 -10.24
CA HIS A 284 -74.65 -4.70 -9.10
C HIS A 284 -73.19 -5.23 -9.15
N GLU A 285 -72.45 -5.46 -8.07
CA GLU A 285 -72.75 -6.39 -6.97
C GLU A 285 -71.54 -6.47 -6.00
N ASN A 286 -71.82 -6.89 -4.76
CA ASN A 286 -70.92 -7.58 -3.80
C ASN A 286 -69.86 -6.82 -2.98
N LEU A 287 -70.21 -6.63 -1.71
CA LEU A 287 -69.30 -6.56 -0.57
C LEU A 287 -68.41 -7.82 -0.52
N THR A 288 -67.09 -7.65 -0.61
CA THR A 288 -66.15 -8.58 0.01
C THR A 288 -64.98 -7.82 0.64
N SER A 289 -64.68 -8.24 1.87
CA SER A 289 -63.58 -7.83 2.73
C SER A 289 -62.23 -7.85 2.04
N HIS A 290 -61.51 -6.72 2.06
CA HIS A 290 -60.10 -6.68 1.68
C HIS A 290 -59.26 -7.55 2.65
N PRO A 291 -58.50 -8.54 2.17
CA PRO A 291 -57.51 -9.23 2.98
C PRO A 291 -56.26 -8.35 3.12
N THR A 292 -55.82 -8.15 4.35
CA THR A 292 -54.46 -7.71 4.70
C THR A 292 -53.41 -8.50 3.92
N PRO A 293 -52.42 -7.86 3.28
CA PRO A 293 -51.36 -8.58 2.59
C PRO A 293 -50.54 -9.37 3.60
N ILE A 294 -50.48 -10.68 3.40
CA ILE A 294 -49.61 -11.60 4.11
C ILE A 294 -48.18 -11.26 3.68
N TYR A 295 -47.34 -10.85 4.64
CA TYR A 295 -45.91 -10.69 4.42
C TYR A 295 -45.29 -12.10 4.34
N GLU A 296 -45.12 -12.62 3.13
CA GLU A 296 -44.27 -13.78 2.91
C GLU A 296 -42.82 -13.40 3.26
N PRO A 297 -42.10 -14.14 4.12
CA PRO A 297 -40.69 -13.92 4.30
C PRO A 297 -40.01 -14.19 2.96
N ALA A 298 -39.34 -13.16 2.42
CA ALA A 298 -38.59 -13.24 1.17
C ALA A 298 -37.81 -14.55 1.11
N SER A 299 -38.16 -15.38 0.12
CA SER A 299 -37.39 -16.54 -0.25
C SER A 299 -35.93 -16.09 -0.43
N HIS A 300 -35.01 -16.80 0.22
CA HIS A 300 -33.59 -16.62 0.01
C HIS A 300 -33.31 -16.76 -1.48
N THR A 301 -33.22 -15.65 -2.22
CA THR A 301 -32.50 -15.64 -3.49
C THR A 301 -31.11 -16.18 -3.15
N PRO A 302 -30.68 -17.30 -3.78
CA PRO A 302 -29.30 -17.72 -3.64
C PRO A 302 -28.45 -16.52 -4.06
N GLU A 303 -27.61 -16.02 -3.16
CA GLU A 303 -26.54 -15.12 -3.56
C GLU A 303 -25.86 -15.78 -4.78
N PRO A 304 -25.65 -15.05 -5.89
CA PRO A 304 -24.90 -15.62 -7.01
C PRO A 304 -23.58 -16.15 -6.42
N PRO A 305 -23.17 -17.38 -6.77
CA PRO A 305 -21.98 -17.97 -6.20
C PRO A 305 -20.84 -16.98 -6.40
N GLN A 306 -20.33 -16.42 -5.30
CA GLN A 306 -19.18 -15.54 -5.36
C GLN A 306 -18.09 -16.34 -6.08
N PRO A 307 -17.44 -15.78 -7.12
CA PRO A 307 -16.43 -16.51 -7.87
C PRO A 307 -15.31 -16.91 -6.90
N GLU A 308 -15.36 -18.14 -6.41
CA GLU A 308 -14.28 -18.75 -5.66
C GLU A 308 -13.11 -18.84 -6.64
N ILE A 309 -12.19 -17.89 -6.53
CA ILE A 309 -10.92 -17.96 -7.21
C ILE A 309 -10.27 -19.26 -6.70
N LYS A 310 -10.28 -20.32 -7.51
CA LYS A 310 -9.38 -21.47 -7.33
C LYS A 310 -7.96 -20.97 -7.62
N SER A 311 -7.43 -20.20 -6.68
CA SER A 311 -6.09 -19.66 -6.66
C SER A 311 -5.12 -20.75 -6.22
N HIS A 312 -3.85 -20.59 -6.58
CA HIS A 312 -2.77 -21.40 -6.03
C HIS A 312 -2.53 -21.01 -4.55
N ASN A 313 -3.52 -21.24 -3.70
CA ASN A 313 -3.43 -20.95 -2.29
C ASN A 313 -2.37 -21.85 -1.65
N ILE A 314 -1.48 -21.21 -0.89
CA ILE A 314 -0.45 -21.91 -0.14
C ILE A 314 -1.10 -22.60 1.04
N SER A 315 -0.72 -23.86 1.28
CA SER A 315 -1.21 -24.58 2.45
C SER A 315 -0.78 -23.86 3.74
N VAL A 316 -1.67 -23.83 4.73
CA VAL A 316 -1.40 -23.21 6.05
C VAL A 316 -0.14 -23.80 6.69
N LYS A 317 0.11 -25.10 6.48
CA LYS A 317 1.32 -25.79 6.95
C LYS A 317 2.59 -25.17 6.34
N LEU A 318 2.63 -25.00 5.02
CA LEU A 318 3.79 -24.41 4.34
C LEU A 318 4.00 -22.96 4.78
N GLY A 319 2.94 -22.17 4.89
CA GLY A 319 3.06 -20.79 5.35
C GLY A 319 3.54 -20.66 6.80
N ALA A 320 3.04 -21.51 7.71
CA ALA A 320 3.54 -21.58 9.08
C ALA A 320 5.02 -21.99 9.12
N THR A 321 5.43 -22.99 8.34
CA THR A 321 6.83 -23.39 8.20
C THR A 321 7.70 -22.24 7.71
N LEU A 322 7.26 -21.47 6.69
CA LEU A 322 8.01 -20.33 6.18
C LEU A 322 8.21 -19.25 7.25
N ILE A 323 7.19 -18.94 8.04
CA ILE A 323 7.28 -17.93 9.11
C ILE A 323 8.19 -18.40 10.25
N ILE A 324 8.07 -19.67 10.65
CA ILE A 324 8.93 -20.25 11.70
C ILE A 324 10.39 -20.25 11.25
N THR A 325 10.66 -20.75 10.04
CA THR A 325 12.01 -20.76 9.46
C THR A 325 12.57 -19.36 9.31
N PHE A 326 11.77 -18.40 8.82
CA PHE A 326 12.14 -17.00 8.77
C PHE A 326 12.52 -16.47 10.16
N THR A 327 11.67 -16.68 11.16
CA THR A 327 11.88 -16.19 12.53
C THR A 327 13.16 -16.77 13.14
N ILE A 328 13.38 -18.08 12.99
CA ILE A 328 14.60 -18.74 13.43
C ILE A 328 15.82 -18.16 12.71
N SER A 329 15.76 -18.00 11.40
CA SER A 329 16.86 -17.43 10.62
C SER A 329 17.16 -15.98 11.00
N PHE A 330 16.13 -15.15 11.22
CA PHE A 330 16.28 -13.77 11.66
C PHE A 330 16.92 -13.69 13.04
N ILE A 331 16.42 -14.43 14.02
CA ILE A 331 17.00 -14.48 15.37
C ILE A 331 18.46 -14.94 15.29
N THR A 332 18.73 -15.99 14.53
CA THR A 332 20.10 -16.55 14.40
C THR A 332 21.05 -15.52 13.80
N ILE A 333 20.69 -14.88 12.69
CA ILE A 333 21.54 -13.88 12.03
C ILE A 333 21.73 -12.65 12.93
N MET A 334 20.68 -12.18 13.62
CA MET A 334 20.77 -11.02 14.51
C MET A 334 21.59 -11.30 15.77
N VAL A 335 21.47 -12.50 16.34
CA VAL A 335 22.29 -12.94 17.48
C VAL A 335 23.76 -13.04 17.04
N LEU A 336 24.04 -13.73 15.93
CA LEU A 336 25.41 -13.83 15.40
C LEU A 336 26.02 -12.45 15.11
N ARG A 337 25.24 -11.54 14.51
CA ARG A 337 25.65 -10.14 14.29
C ARG A 337 25.97 -9.39 15.59
N GLY A 338 25.29 -9.71 16.68
CA GLY A 338 25.47 -9.05 17.98
C GLY A 338 26.54 -9.69 18.88
N THR A 339 26.83 -10.98 18.72
CA THR A 339 27.75 -11.72 19.60
C THR A 339 29.14 -11.93 19.02
N LEU A 340 29.28 -11.97 17.70
CA LEU A 340 30.58 -12.11 17.05
C LEU A 340 31.32 -10.76 17.05
N THR A 341 32.52 -10.74 17.61
CA THR A 341 33.38 -9.54 17.67
C THR A 341 34.19 -9.29 16.38
N SER A 342 34.40 -10.33 15.57
CA SER A 342 35.06 -10.26 14.27
C SER A 342 34.26 -11.01 13.20
N THR A 343 33.52 -10.27 12.40
CA THR A 343 32.70 -10.79 11.29
C THR A 343 33.34 -10.50 9.94
N SER A 344 32.98 -11.31 8.94
CA SER A 344 33.41 -11.08 7.56
C SER A 344 32.50 -10.05 6.89
N ARG A 345 33.07 -9.19 6.02
CA ARG A 345 32.30 -8.15 5.32
C ARG A 345 31.09 -8.67 4.54
N PRO A 346 31.14 -9.84 3.88
CA PRO A 346 29.95 -10.43 3.25
C PRO A 346 28.82 -10.74 4.26
N PHE A 347 29.17 -11.23 5.45
CA PHE A 347 28.17 -11.51 6.50
C PHE A 347 27.57 -10.21 7.05
N ASP A 348 28.38 -9.19 7.30
CA ASP A 348 27.88 -7.90 7.78
C ASP A 348 26.97 -7.22 6.75
N LEU A 349 27.37 -7.27 5.47
CA LEU A 349 26.56 -6.80 4.37
C LEU A 349 25.22 -7.54 4.31
N PHE A 350 25.26 -8.87 4.28
CA PHE A 350 24.04 -9.67 4.20
C PHE A 350 23.13 -9.42 5.41
N SER A 351 23.67 -9.44 6.63
CA SER A 351 22.89 -9.24 7.86
C SER A 351 22.29 -7.84 7.95
N ASN A 352 23.01 -6.79 7.52
CA ASN A 352 22.48 -5.43 7.44
C ASN A 352 21.36 -5.31 6.39
N MET A 353 21.53 -5.94 5.22
CA MET A 353 20.50 -5.94 4.16
C MET A 353 19.28 -6.79 4.54
N TYR A 354 19.50 -7.91 5.23
CA TYR A 354 18.45 -8.78 5.77
C TYR A 354 17.63 -8.10 6.86
N LEU A 355 18.30 -7.38 7.77
CA LEU A 355 17.65 -6.52 8.76
C LEU A 355 16.87 -5.40 8.06
N ALA A 356 17.50 -4.68 7.12
CA ALA A 356 16.84 -3.66 6.34
C ALA A 356 15.56 -4.22 5.72
N GLY A 357 15.64 -5.33 4.96
CA GLY A 357 14.51 -6.04 4.33
C GLY A 357 13.38 -6.42 5.29
N THR A 358 13.70 -6.67 6.56
CA THR A 358 12.74 -7.03 7.62
C THR A 358 12.04 -5.82 8.26
N ILE A 359 12.61 -4.62 8.15
CA ILE A 359 12.06 -3.41 8.78
C ILE A 359 11.52 -2.38 7.78
N ILE A 360 11.55 -2.67 6.48
CA ILE A 360 11.00 -1.79 5.45
C ILE A 360 9.48 -1.79 5.54
N PHE A 361 8.87 -0.66 5.86
CA PHE A 361 7.42 -0.47 5.74
C PHE A 361 7.15 0.71 4.81
N GLY A 362 6.06 0.65 4.04
CA GLY A 362 5.55 1.83 3.32
C GLY A 362 6.34 2.33 2.10
N GLY A 363 7.36 1.65 1.59
CA GLY A 363 8.00 1.98 0.30
C GLY A 363 9.50 2.28 0.37
N GLY A 364 10.13 2.41 -0.82
CA GLY A 364 11.57 2.65 -1.03
C GLY A 364 12.22 3.74 -0.15
N PRO A 365 11.63 4.94 -0.06
CA PRO A 365 12.35 6.09 0.48
C PRO A 365 12.70 6.02 1.97
N VAL A 366 11.88 5.35 2.78
CA VAL A 366 12.08 5.26 4.25
C VAL A 366 13.37 4.51 4.59
N VAL A 367 13.76 3.55 3.76
CA VAL A 367 14.93 2.71 4.03
C VAL A 367 16.23 3.39 3.60
N ILE A 368 16.19 4.44 2.79
CA ILE A 368 17.41 5.00 2.18
C ILE A 368 18.36 5.57 3.26
N PRO A 369 17.90 6.38 4.24
CA PRO A 369 18.76 6.81 5.34
C PRO A 369 19.31 5.63 6.16
N LEU A 370 18.52 4.57 6.31
CA LEU A 370 18.94 3.36 7.01
C LEU A 370 20.06 2.65 6.27
N LEU A 371 19.91 2.44 4.96
CA LEU A 371 20.94 1.83 4.12
C LEU A 371 22.23 2.65 4.17
N ARG A 372 22.14 3.99 4.19
CA ARG A 372 23.30 4.87 4.39
C ARG A 372 24.00 4.53 5.71
N SER A 373 23.27 4.43 6.81
CA SER A 373 23.88 4.10 8.11
C SER A 373 24.51 2.70 8.16
N TYR A 374 24.09 1.79 7.28
CA TYR A 374 24.60 0.42 7.25
C TYR A 374 25.80 0.21 6.34
N VAL A 375 26.07 1.12 5.40
CA VAL A 375 27.16 0.95 4.42
C VAL A 375 28.09 2.16 4.34
N VAL A 376 27.61 3.36 4.68
CA VAL A 376 28.40 4.60 4.64
C VAL A 376 29.02 4.91 5.99
N ASP A 377 28.25 4.81 7.09
CA ASP A 377 28.80 5.08 8.43
C ASP A 377 29.94 4.10 8.80
N PRO A 378 29.88 2.80 8.45
CA PRO A 378 31.01 1.88 8.62
C PRO A 378 32.18 2.11 7.62
N GLY A 379 32.03 3.03 6.67
CA GLY A 379 33.04 3.37 5.68
C GLY A 379 33.16 2.41 4.48
N TRP A 380 32.20 1.51 4.27
CA TRP A 380 32.27 0.55 3.14
C TRP A 380 31.96 1.21 1.79
N VAL A 381 31.08 2.22 1.79
CA VAL A 381 30.69 3.01 0.61
C VAL A 381 30.84 4.48 0.94
N THR A 382 31.47 5.26 0.05
CA THR A 382 31.61 6.70 0.27
C THR A 382 30.25 7.41 0.17
N PRO A 383 30.02 8.52 0.90
CA PRO A 383 28.73 9.23 0.82
C PRO A 383 28.45 9.75 -0.60
N ARG A 384 29.50 10.15 -1.33
CA ARG A 384 29.43 10.47 -2.76
C ARG A 384 28.88 9.30 -3.58
N ASN A 385 29.46 8.10 -3.46
CA ASN A 385 29.03 6.94 -4.23
C ASN A 385 27.61 6.50 -3.84
N PHE A 386 27.25 6.66 -2.58
CA PHE A 386 25.89 6.42 -2.10
C PHE A 386 24.88 7.35 -2.79
N LEU A 387 25.15 8.67 -2.79
CA LEU A 387 24.27 9.67 -3.40
C LEU A 387 24.21 9.54 -4.93
N LEU A 388 25.32 9.20 -5.58
CA LEU A 388 25.35 8.83 -7.01
C LEU A 388 24.38 7.69 -7.31
N GLY A 389 24.48 6.59 -6.56
CA GLY A 389 23.60 5.44 -6.76
C GLY A 389 22.14 5.75 -6.43
N LEU A 390 21.88 6.63 -5.45
CA LEU A 390 20.55 7.12 -5.12
C LEU A 390 19.91 7.90 -6.28
N ALA A 391 20.67 8.82 -6.88
CA ALA A 391 20.20 9.56 -8.05
C ALA A 391 19.93 8.63 -9.24
N LEU A 392 20.83 7.66 -9.48
CA LEU A 392 20.71 6.71 -10.57
C LEU A 392 19.49 5.79 -10.40
N ILE A 393 19.30 5.18 -9.23
CA ILE A 393 18.21 4.21 -9.03
C ILE A 393 16.82 4.82 -9.21
N GLN A 394 16.66 6.12 -8.94
CA GLN A 394 15.37 6.80 -9.10
C GLN A 394 14.99 7.03 -10.57
N ALA A 395 15.98 7.01 -11.47
CA ALA A 395 15.78 7.05 -12.91
C ALA A 395 15.63 5.64 -13.53
N PHE A 396 15.80 4.57 -12.75
CA PHE A 396 15.68 3.19 -13.23
C PHE A 396 14.25 2.67 -13.11
N PRO A 397 13.81 1.82 -14.06
CA PRO A 397 12.54 1.12 -13.94
C PRO A 397 12.63 -0.04 -12.93
N GLY A 398 11.47 -0.44 -12.43
CA GLY A 398 11.31 -1.56 -11.52
C GLY A 398 11.53 -1.15 -10.06
N PRO A 399 11.95 -2.09 -9.19
CA PRO A 399 11.99 -1.82 -7.76
C PRO A 399 13.24 -0.99 -7.39
N ASN A 400 13.01 0.19 -6.79
CA ASN A 400 14.09 1.07 -6.31
C ASN A 400 14.99 0.40 -5.25
N PHE A 401 14.56 -0.73 -4.66
CA PHE A 401 15.39 -1.52 -3.75
C PHE A 401 16.54 -2.26 -4.45
N ASN A 402 16.57 -2.30 -5.79
CA ASN A 402 17.76 -2.70 -6.55
C ASN A 402 18.98 -1.82 -6.25
N PHE A 403 18.80 -0.68 -5.57
CA PHE A 403 19.88 0.07 -4.95
C PHE A 403 20.76 -0.80 -4.03
N ALA A 404 20.19 -1.79 -3.33
CA ALA A 404 20.94 -2.70 -2.48
C ALA A 404 21.96 -3.56 -3.25
N VAL A 405 21.70 -3.83 -4.54
CA VAL A 405 22.63 -4.53 -5.44
C VAL A 405 23.88 -3.68 -5.67
N TYR A 406 23.67 -2.40 -5.99
CA TYR A 406 24.74 -1.43 -6.19
C TYR A 406 25.55 -1.23 -4.90
N LEU A 407 24.88 -1.03 -3.76
CA LEU A 407 25.54 -0.86 -2.47
C LEU A 407 26.32 -2.11 -2.06
N GLY A 408 25.76 -3.30 -2.28
CA GLY A 408 26.43 -4.55 -1.96
C GLY A 408 27.69 -4.77 -2.80
N ALA A 409 27.64 -4.47 -4.09
CA ALA A 409 28.80 -4.54 -4.96
C ALA A 409 29.91 -3.57 -4.53
N LEU A 410 29.57 -2.33 -4.18
CA LEU A 410 30.54 -1.35 -3.68
C LEU A 410 31.10 -1.71 -2.30
N ALA A 411 30.27 -2.25 -1.41
CA ALA A 411 30.69 -2.63 -0.07
C ALA A 411 31.72 -3.78 -0.09
N LEU A 412 31.62 -4.70 -1.05
CA LEU A 412 32.65 -5.72 -1.25
C LEU A 412 33.81 -5.26 -2.12
N ALA A 413 33.65 -4.26 -2.98
CA ALA A 413 34.75 -3.68 -3.73
C ALA A 413 35.83 -3.05 -2.82
N SER A 414 35.40 -2.49 -1.68
CA SER A 414 36.29 -1.92 -0.66
C SER A 414 36.71 -2.95 0.42
N ALA A 415 36.29 -4.21 0.29
CA ALA A 415 36.60 -5.25 1.27
C ALA A 415 38.06 -5.70 1.20
N PRO A 416 38.74 -5.87 2.35
CA PRO A 416 40.00 -6.60 2.40
C PRO A 416 39.74 -8.06 2.01
N GLY A 417 40.24 -8.50 0.84
CA GLY A 417 40.12 -9.86 0.35
C GLY A 417 39.85 -9.95 -1.15
N SER A 418 39.83 -11.18 -1.67
CA SER A 418 39.59 -11.47 -3.10
C SER A 418 38.12 -11.74 -3.44
N THR A 419 37.18 -11.35 -2.56
CA THR A 419 35.76 -11.65 -2.78
C THR A 419 35.21 -10.83 -3.97
N PRO A 420 34.66 -11.49 -5.01
CA PRO A 420 34.13 -10.77 -6.17
C PRO A 420 32.97 -9.84 -5.80
N THR A 421 32.93 -8.65 -6.42
CA THR A 421 31.85 -7.65 -6.19
C THR A 421 30.46 -8.18 -6.55
N ILE A 422 30.37 -9.14 -7.48
CA ILE A 422 29.11 -9.80 -7.84
C ILE A 422 28.50 -10.56 -6.66
N VAL A 423 29.32 -11.10 -5.76
CA VAL A 423 28.84 -11.73 -4.51
C VAL A 423 28.14 -10.69 -3.65
N GLY A 424 28.70 -9.49 -3.56
CA GLY A 424 28.10 -8.38 -2.82
C GLY A 424 26.77 -7.95 -3.40
N ALA A 425 26.67 -7.87 -4.73
CA ALA A 425 25.42 -7.62 -5.45
C ALA A 425 24.34 -8.67 -5.13
N ILE A 426 24.69 -9.96 -5.19
CA ILE A 426 23.77 -11.06 -4.88
C ILE A 426 23.32 -11.02 -3.41
N LEU A 427 24.26 -10.81 -2.47
CA LEU A 427 23.94 -10.73 -1.04
C LEU A 427 23.03 -9.53 -0.73
N GLY A 428 23.29 -8.38 -1.36
CA GLY A 428 22.42 -7.21 -1.26
C GLY A 428 21.02 -7.46 -1.79
N PHE A 429 20.92 -8.11 -2.96
CA PHE A 429 19.65 -8.49 -3.57
C PHE A 429 18.83 -9.45 -2.69
N LEU A 430 19.45 -10.54 -2.25
CA LEU A 430 18.78 -11.55 -1.43
C LEU A 430 18.42 -10.99 -0.05
N GLY A 431 19.35 -10.26 0.59
CA GLY A 431 19.13 -9.66 1.90
C GLY A 431 17.94 -8.71 1.90
N ILE A 432 17.82 -7.82 0.90
CA ILE A 432 16.76 -6.81 0.90
C ILE A 432 15.37 -7.36 0.51
N PHE A 433 15.31 -8.35 -0.39
CA PHE A 433 14.04 -8.84 -0.94
C PHE A 433 13.50 -10.11 -0.26
N ALA A 434 14.37 -11.04 0.17
CA ALA A 434 13.93 -12.33 0.68
C ALA A 434 13.05 -12.24 1.94
N PRO A 435 13.36 -11.43 2.98
CA PRO A 435 12.53 -11.32 4.19
C PRO A 435 11.08 -10.99 3.87
N GLY A 436 10.86 -9.94 3.08
CA GLY A 436 9.54 -9.45 2.73
C GLY A 436 8.73 -10.44 1.90
N ILE A 437 9.37 -11.09 0.92
CA ILE A 437 8.70 -12.11 0.10
C ILE A 437 8.33 -13.33 0.96
N ILE A 438 9.25 -13.85 1.77
CA ILE A 438 8.98 -15.01 2.64
C ILE A 438 7.84 -14.71 3.60
N LEU A 439 7.83 -13.53 4.23
CA LEU A 439 6.77 -13.12 5.14
C LEU A 439 5.42 -12.91 4.42
N ALA A 440 5.42 -12.26 3.25
CA ALA A 440 4.20 -12.07 2.47
C ALA A 440 3.57 -13.42 2.10
N VAL A 441 4.38 -14.33 1.58
CA VAL A 441 3.98 -15.69 1.22
C VAL A 441 3.47 -16.47 2.44
N GLY A 442 4.19 -16.38 3.57
CA GLY A 442 3.83 -17.05 4.81
C GLY A 442 2.47 -16.60 5.35
N VAL A 443 2.29 -15.29 5.48
CA VAL A 443 1.06 -14.69 6.03
C VAL A 443 -0.12 -14.85 5.08
N GLN A 444 0.10 -14.81 3.77
CA GLN A 444 -0.95 -14.99 2.76
C GLN A 444 -1.69 -16.33 2.95
N SER A 445 -0.99 -17.39 3.41
CA SER A 445 -1.58 -18.72 3.60
C SER A 445 -2.70 -18.78 4.65
N PHE A 446 -2.73 -17.85 5.61
CA PHE A 446 -3.77 -17.77 6.64
C PHE A 446 -4.36 -16.36 6.79
N TRP A 447 -4.13 -15.47 5.81
CA TRP A 447 -4.63 -14.09 5.84
C TRP A 447 -6.15 -14.04 6.02
N GLN A 448 -6.88 -14.95 5.38
CA GLN A 448 -8.33 -15.05 5.51
C GLN A 448 -8.78 -15.29 6.95
N VAL A 449 -8.02 -16.05 7.74
CA VAL A 449 -8.28 -16.28 9.17
C VAL A 449 -7.83 -15.08 9.98
N LEU A 450 -6.64 -14.54 9.71
CA LEU A 450 -6.06 -13.46 10.49
C LEU A 450 -6.88 -12.17 10.42
N ARG A 451 -7.38 -11.82 9.22
CA ARG A 451 -8.21 -10.62 9.00
C ARG A 451 -9.57 -10.65 9.70
N THR A 452 -10.08 -11.84 10.06
CA THR A 452 -11.34 -11.96 10.81
C THR A 452 -11.20 -11.45 12.25
N LYS A 453 -9.95 -11.35 12.75
CA LYS A 453 -9.66 -10.90 14.10
C LYS A 453 -9.53 -9.38 14.12
N PRO A 454 -10.43 -8.64 14.79
CA PRO A 454 -10.43 -7.17 14.76
C PRO A 454 -9.12 -6.56 15.29
N TRP A 455 -8.49 -7.21 16.28
CA TRP A 455 -7.24 -6.75 16.85
C TRP A 455 -6.08 -6.77 15.84
N VAL A 456 -6.06 -7.71 14.89
CA VAL A 456 -4.99 -7.79 13.88
C VAL A 456 -5.13 -6.66 12.87
N VAL A 457 -6.34 -6.45 12.34
CA VAL A 457 -6.61 -5.35 11.40
C VAL A 457 -6.30 -4.00 12.05
N SER A 458 -6.66 -3.85 13.33
CA SER A 458 -6.35 -2.67 14.15
C SER A 458 -4.83 -2.47 14.33
N LEU A 459 -4.11 -3.51 14.70
CA LEU A 459 -2.64 -3.49 14.88
C LEU A 459 -1.94 -3.07 13.58
N LEU A 460 -2.27 -3.73 12.47
CA LEU A 460 -1.65 -3.49 11.17
C LEU A 460 -1.95 -2.08 10.65
N ARG A 461 -3.16 -1.56 10.90
CA ARG A 461 -3.53 -0.18 10.58
C ARG A 461 -2.64 0.82 11.31
N GLY A 462 -2.37 0.60 12.60
CA GLY A 462 -1.47 1.44 13.39
C GLY A 462 -0.02 1.38 12.95
N ILE A 463 0.50 0.17 12.71
CA ILE A 463 1.85 -0.09 12.18
C ILE A 463 2.06 0.67 10.88
N ASN A 464 1.13 0.53 9.92
CA ASN A 464 1.21 1.19 8.62
C ASN A 464 1.17 2.72 8.76
N ALA A 465 0.27 3.27 9.58
CA ALA A 465 0.17 4.70 9.79
C ALA A 465 1.46 5.30 10.38
N THR A 466 2.03 4.69 11.42
CA THR A 466 3.29 5.19 12.00
C THR A 466 4.46 5.05 11.02
N ALA A 467 4.56 3.93 10.30
CA ALA A 467 5.58 3.73 9.29
C ALA A 467 5.54 4.78 8.17
N VAL A 468 4.34 5.15 7.72
CA VAL A 468 4.15 6.21 6.73
C VAL A 468 4.57 7.58 7.28
N GLY A 469 4.34 7.86 8.56
CA GLY A 469 4.87 9.05 9.23
C GLY A 469 6.40 9.15 9.14
N LEU A 470 7.10 8.03 9.33
CA LEU A 470 8.57 7.96 9.24
C LEU A 470 9.12 8.25 7.83
N VAL A 471 8.28 8.20 6.78
CA VAL A 471 8.69 8.62 5.43
C VAL A 471 9.09 10.10 5.41
N PHE A 472 8.41 10.96 6.19
CA PHE A 472 8.76 12.37 6.32
C PHE A 472 10.12 12.56 6.98
N THR A 473 10.48 11.70 7.93
CA THR A 473 11.84 11.67 8.48
C THR A 473 12.86 11.39 7.40
N ALA A 474 12.58 10.46 6.47
CA ALA A 474 13.48 10.19 5.36
C ALA A 474 13.60 11.36 4.38
N VAL A 475 12.51 12.08 4.09
CA VAL A 475 12.54 13.34 3.31
C VAL A 475 13.54 14.31 3.93
N TYR A 476 13.40 14.58 5.24
CA TYR A 476 14.29 15.49 5.96
C TYR A 476 15.75 15.02 5.95
N ARG A 477 16.00 13.73 6.22
CA ARG A 477 17.37 13.19 6.25
C ARG A 477 18.06 13.25 4.89
N LEU A 478 17.30 13.07 3.80
CA LEU A 478 17.81 13.22 2.44
C LEU A 478 18.01 14.70 2.07
N TRP A 479 17.13 15.57 2.55
CA TRP A 479 17.26 17.03 2.39
C TRP A 479 18.58 17.55 2.96
N GLU A 480 18.97 17.08 4.14
CA GLU A 480 20.19 17.50 4.84
C GLU A 480 21.49 17.07 4.15
N ILE A 481 21.43 16.15 3.18
CA ILE A 481 22.63 15.60 2.51
C ILE A 481 22.58 15.70 1.00
N GLY A 482 21.51 16.27 0.44
CA GLY A 482 21.23 16.23 -0.99
C GLY A 482 22.15 17.13 -1.82
N TYR A 483 22.68 18.21 -1.24
CA TYR A 483 23.54 19.16 -1.95
C TYR A 483 25.00 18.67 -1.97
N LEU A 484 25.54 18.41 -3.16
CA LEU A 484 26.89 17.89 -3.35
C LEU A 484 27.85 18.99 -3.79
N THR A 485 28.99 19.10 -3.09
CA THR A 485 30.05 20.07 -3.42
C THR A 485 31.41 19.35 -3.49
N PRO A 486 32.40 19.91 -4.21
CA PRO A 486 33.75 19.34 -4.25
C PRO A 486 34.43 19.27 -2.87
N GLU A 487 34.08 20.18 -1.97
CA GLU A 487 34.67 20.31 -0.63
C GLU A 487 34.00 19.40 0.40
N SER A 488 32.68 19.19 0.31
CA SER A 488 31.94 18.34 1.24
C SER A 488 31.59 16.99 0.61
N GLY A 489 32.45 16.00 0.89
CA GLY A 489 32.17 14.61 0.52
C GLY A 489 30.97 13.98 1.26
N ARG A 490 30.43 14.63 2.29
CA ARG A 490 29.30 14.14 3.12
C ARG A 490 27.92 14.58 2.63
N GLY A 491 27.87 15.55 1.71
CA GLY A 491 26.65 16.28 1.37
C GLY A 491 26.41 17.46 2.31
N LYS A 492 25.68 18.46 1.83
CA LYS A 492 25.20 19.65 2.52
C LYS A 492 23.68 19.69 2.44
N SER A 493 23.06 20.56 3.24
CA SER A 493 21.61 20.72 3.20
C SER A 493 21.21 21.37 1.87
N LEU A 494 20.12 20.89 1.28
CA LEU A 494 19.51 21.54 0.11
C LEU A 494 19.03 22.96 0.43
N ALA A 495 18.85 23.30 1.71
CA ALA A 495 18.47 24.64 2.14
C ALA A 495 19.63 25.65 2.11
N ASP A 496 20.89 25.20 2.05
CA ASP A 496 22.06 26.08 2.05
C ASP A 496 22.12 26.97 0.80
N GLU A 497 21.49 26.53 -0.30
CA GLU A 497 21.39 27.27 -1.55
C GLU A 497 19.94 27.23 -2.04
N PRO A 498 19.24 28.38 -2.15
CA PRO A 498 17.81 28.44 -2.48
C PRO A 498 17.43 27.74 -3.78
N TRP A 499 18.36 27.67 -4.74
CA TRP A 499 18.11 27.00 -6.01
C TRP A 499 17.71 25.53 -5.86
N TRP A 500 18.32 24.80 -4.93
CA TRP A 500 17.97 23.38 -4.75
C TRP A 500 16.58 23.18 -4.15
N VAL A 501 16.11 24.15 -3.35
CA VAL A 501 14.73 24.20 -2.85
C VAL A 501 13.76 24.37 -4.02
N VAL A 502 14.09 25.26 -4.97
CA VAL A 502 13.30 25.47 -6.19
C VAL A 502 13.23 24.18 -7.01
N VAL A 503 14.36 23.51 -7.24
CA VAL A 503 14.41 22.24 -7.97
C VAL A 503 13.56 21.16 -7.30
N ALA A 504 13.65 21.01 -5.98
CA ALA A 504 12.84 20.06 -5.23
C ALA A 504 11.33 20.38 -5.31
N ALA A 505 10.95 21.66 -5.20
CA ALA A 505 9.57 22.10 -5.29
C ALA A 505 8.99 21.91 -6.70
N LEU A 506 9.78 22.18 -7.74
CA LEU A 506 9.40 21.92 -9.13
C LEU A 506 9.17 20.42 -9.38
N ALA A 507 10.08 19.57 -8.91
CA ALA A 507 9.94 18.11 -9.04
C ALA A 507 8.69 17.58 -8.33
N TYR A 508 8.37 18.12 -7.16
CA TYR A 508 7.10 17.82 -6.49
C TYR A 508 5.91 18.25 -7.35
N ALA A 509 5.87 19.52 -7.77
CA ALA A 509 4.72 20.13 -8.45
C ALA A 509 4.46 19.51 -9.83
N GLU A 510 5.51 19.29 -10.64
CA GLU A 510 5.40 18.74 -11.99
C GLU A 510 4.82 17.32 -11.98
N THR A 511 5.24 16.48 -11.02
CA THR A 511 4.67 15.15 -10.89
C THR A 511 3.29 15.18 -10.24
N ALA A 512 3.07 16.01 -9.21
CA ALA A 512 1.81 16.04 -8.47
C ALA A 512 0.64 16.62 -9.29
N TRP A 513 0.89 17.70 -10.02
CA TRP A 513 -0.17 18.51 -10.65
C TRP A 513 -0.18 18.44 -12.16
N PHE A 514 0.99 18.22 -12.78
CA PHE A 514 1.11 18.16 -14.25
C PHE A 514 1.23 16.73 -14.78
N GLY A 515 1.27 15.72 -13.89
CA GLY A 515 1.34 14.31 -14.27
C GLY A 515 2.66 13.93 -14.95
N ILE A 516 3.73 14.72 -14.76
CA ILE A 516 5.05 14.42 -15.32
C ILE A 516 5.60 13.17 -14.63
N PRO A 517 6.04 12.14 -15.39
CA PRO A 517 6.61 10.94 -14.81
C PRO A 517 7.82 11.26 -13.92
N PRO A 518 7.96 10.63 -12.73
CA PRO A 518 9.04 10.96 -11.79
C PRO A 518 10.45 10.87 -12.37
N ALA A 519 10.70 9.93 -13.30
CA ALA A 519 12.00 9.83 -13.96
C ALA A 519 12.31 11.07 -14.81
N VAL A 520 11.31 11.61 -15.51
CA VAL A 520 11.45 12.83 -16.32
C VAL A 520 11.66 14.04 -15.41
N ALA A 521 10.92 14.13 -14.32
CA ALA A 521 11.07 15.17 -13.31
C ALA A 521 12.50 15.22 -12.72
N ILE A 522 13.05 14.04 -12.40
CA ILE A 522 14.42 13.91 -11.90
C ILE A 522 15.44 14.34 -12.96
N LEU A 523 15.27 13.91 -14.21
CA LEU A 523 16.15 14.34 -15.31
C LEU A 523 16.07 15.85 -15.55
N PHE A 524 14.88 16.44 -15.44
CA PHE A 524 14.70 17.89 -15.53
C PHE A 524 15.48 18.61 -14.41
N GLY A 525 15.43 18.08 -13.19
CA GLY A 525 16.30 18.49 -12.09
C GLY A 525 17.79 18.48 -12.41
N ALA A 526 18.28 17.43 -13.07
CA ALA A 526 19.66 17.32 -13.51
C ALA A 526 20.06 18.47 -14.45
N VAL A 527 19.17 18.79 -15.41
CA VAL A 527 19.32 19.90 -16.34
C VAL A 527 19.32 21.24 -15.61
N LEU A 528 18.40 21.45 -14.67
CA LEU A 528 18.37 22.64 -13.83
C LEU A 528 19.63 22.79 -12.98
N GLY A 529 20.21 21.69 -12.50
CA GLY A 529 21.49 21.69 -11.80
C GLY A 529 22.66 22.11 -12.70
N MET A 530 22.73 21.60 -13.92
CA MET A 530 23.72 22.05 -14.91
C MET A 530 23.51 23.51 -15.32
N GLY A 531 22.25 23.95 -15.45
CA GLY A 531 21.91 25.35 -15.73
C GLY A 531 22.38 26.29 -14.62
N TRP A 532 22.21 25.88 -13.36
CA TRP A 532 22.76 26.60 -12.21
C TRP A 532 24.28 26.71 -12.25
N TYR A 533 24.99 25.64 -12.60
CA TYR A 533 26.45 25.69 -12.80
C TYR A 533 26.84 26.71 -13.88
N GLY A 534 26.12 26.73 -15.01
CA GLY A 534 26.35 27.71 -16.07
C GLY A 534 26.05 29.16 -15.66
N ALA A 535 25.08 29.37 -14.76
CA ALA A 535 24.64 30.69 -14.32
C ALA A 535 25.49 31.27 -13.18
N VAL A 536 25.90 30.44 -12.22
CA VAL A 536 26.65 30.86 -11.03
C VAL A 536 28.17 30.82 -11.24
N GLY A 537 28.64 30.10 -12.27
CA GLY A 537 30.02 30.16 -12.74
C GLY A 537 30.83 28.91 -12.45
N SER A 538 31.73 28.63 -13.40
CA SER A 538 32.54 27.41 -13.55
C SER A 538 33.68 27.25 -12.57
#